data_AF-A0A969C6K4-F1
#
_entry.id   AF-A0A969C6K4-F1
#
_cell.length_a   1.000
_cell.length_b   1.000
_cell.length_c   1.000
_cell.angle_alpha   90.00
_cell.angle_beta   90.00
_cell.angle_gamma   90.00
#
_symmetry.space_group_name_H-M   'P 1'
#
loop_
_entity.id
_entity.type
_entity.pdbx_description
1 polymer ?
#
loop_
_entity_poly.entity_id
_entity_poly.type
_entity_poly.pdbx_seq_one_letter_code
_entity_poly.pdbx_strand_id
1 'polypeptide(L)'
;MVYRSQRFRHQSRQITGTAHFFLPAKSAKKFGTLGIYGTDRYLRISKLCTAALHAGVVTLAGGNITAEFHIGTKGDKYLGSNRNGVATWSWERDWGYFVFVR
;
A
#
# COMPACT_ATOMS: atom_id res chain seq x y z
N MET A 1 14.13 -18.83 -41.28
CA MET A 1 13.37 -19.22 -40.07
C MET A 1 13.29 -17.99 -39.17
N VAL A 2 12.09 -17.43 -39.04
CA VAL A 2 11.83 -16.04 -38.62
C VAL A 2 11.63 -15.94 -37.10
N TYR A 3 12.27 -14.93 -36.51
CA TYR A 3 12.00 -14.21 -35.26
C TYR A 3 11.83 -14.97 -33.93
N ARG A 4 12.87 -14.93 -33.09
CA ARG A 4 12.83 -15.24 -31.66
C ARG A 4 12.12 -14.10 -30.92
N SER A 5 10.78 -14.15 -30.84
CA SER A 5 10.02 -13.32 -29.91
C SER A 5 9.64 -14.14 -28.68
N GLN A 6 10.25 -13.88 -27.53
CA GLN A 6 9.54 -13.90 -26.26
C GLN A 6 10.16 -12.82 -25.36
N ARG A 7 9.46 -11.68 -25.25
CA ARG A 7 9.73 -10.67 -24.24
C ARG A 7 9.53 -11.33 -22.87
N PHE A 8 10.61 -11.71 -22.22
CA PHE A 8 10.59 -11.97 -20.78
C PHE A 8 10.29 -10.63 -20.08
N ARG A 9 9.01 -10.37 -19.82
CA ARG A 9 8.56 -9.33 -18.89
C ARG A 9 8.97 -9.76 -17.48
N HIS A 10 10.24 -9.57 -17.16
CA HIS A 10 10.85 -9.86 -15.86
C HIS A 10 10.49 -8.79 -14.83
N GLN A 11 9.19 -8.63 -14.56
CA GLN A 11 8.78 -8.00 -13.32
C GLN A 11 7.50 -8.67 -12.84
N SER A 12 7.66 -9.93 -12.43
CA SER A 12 6.73 -10.56 -11.50
C SER A 12 6.72 -9.70 -10.23
N ARG A 13 5.83 -8.72 -10.19
CA ARG A 13 5.41 -8.09 -8.94
C ARG A 13 4.89 -9.25 -8.09
N GLN A 14 5.70 -9.72 -7.15
CA GLN A 14 5.29 -10.84 -6.30
C GLN A 14 4.17 -10.34 -5.40
N ILE A 15 2.92 -10.51 -5.86
CA ILE A 15 1.73 -10.28 -5.07
C ILE A 15 1.65 -11.46 -4.11
N THR A 16 1.87 -11.21 -2.83
CA THR A 16 1.83 -12.23 -1.78
C THR A 16 0.38 -12.52 -1.34
N GLY A 17 -0.58 -11.67 -1.71
CA GLY A 17 -2.00 -11.92 -1.49
C GLY A 17 -2.86 -10.68 -1.75
N THR A 18 -4.16 -10.91 -1.90
CA THR A 18 -5.21 -9.89 -1.98
C THR A 18 -6.15 -10.06 -0.81
N ALA A 19 -6.49 -8.98 -0.11
CA ALA A 19 -7.39 -9.05 1.03
C ALA A 19 -8.50 -7.99 0.96
N HIS A 20 -9.72 -8.42 1.32
CA HIS A 20 -10.90 -7.58 1.43
C HIS A 20 -11.15 -7.27 2.90
N PHE A 21 -11.24 -5.99 3.24
CA PHE A 21 -11.48 -5.55 4.62
C PHE A 21 -12.74 -4.73 4.69
N PHE A 22 -13.59 -5.02 5.68
CA PHE A 22 -14.69 -4.16 6.09
C PHE A 22 -14.20 -3.27 7.23
N LEU A 23 -14.07 -1.98 6.98
CA LEU A 23 -13.61 -1.02 7.98
C LEU A 23 -14.81 -0.33 8.62
N PRO A 24 -15.11 -0.53 9.93
CA PRO A 24 -16.14 0.26 10.58
C PRO A 24 -15.65 1.70 10.80
N ALA A 25 -16.59 2.66 10.77
CA ALA A 25 -16.35 4.11 10.77
C ALA A 25 -15.47 4.69 11.91
N LYS A 26 -15.11 3.88 12.91
CA LYS A 26 -14.32 4.28 14.10
C LYS A 26 -12.91 3.69 14.15
N SER A 27 -12.49 2.90 13.16
CA SER A 27 -11.17 2.24 13.18
C SER A 27 -9.97 3.15 12.89
N ALA A 28 -10.18 4.46 12.70
CA ALA A 28 -9.10 5.44 12.53
C ALA A 28 -8.41 5.85 13.85
N LYS A 29 -8.97 5.51 15.03
CA LYS A 29 -8.47 5.93 16.35
C LYS A 29 -7.96 4.75 17.21
N LYS A 30 -6.76 4.26 16.90
CA LYS A 30 -5.90 3.62 17.92
C LYS A 30 -4.45 4.00 17.65
N PHE A 31 -3.99 5.04 18.34
CA PHE A 31 -2.67 5.65 18.18
C PHE A 31 -1.59 4.85 18.93
N GLY A 32 -1.23 3.68 18.39
CA GLY A 32 0.09 3.08 18.62
C GLY A 32 1.10 3.72 17.65
N THR A 33 2.30 4.01 18.15
CA THR A 33 3.38 4.89 17.67
C THR A 33 4.04 4.56 16.32
N LEU A 34 3.44 3.68 15.51
CA LEU A 34 3.93 3.41 14.16
C LEU A 34 3.17 4.31 13.16
N GLY A 35 3.88 5.25 12.57
CA GLY A 35 3.36 6.14 11.52
C GLY A 35 2.89 5.38 10.28
N ILE A 36 2.19 6.08 9.39
CA ILE A 36 1.89 5.59 8.05
C ILE A 36 3.05 6.05 7.16
N TYR A 37 3.63 5.14 6.40
CA TYR A 37 4.78 5.45 5.56
C TYR A 37 4.46 5.19 4.09
N GLY A 38 4.72 6.18 3.25
CA GLY A 38 4.50 6.10 1.82
C GLY A 38 3.19 6.69 1.30
N THR A 39 3.09 6.69 -0.03
CA THR A 39 1.99 7.26 -0.82
C THR A 39 1.80 6.36 -2.02
N ASP A 40 0.59 5.81 -2.18
CA ASP A 40 0.21 4.78 -3.19
C ASP A 40 0.98 3.46 -3.09
N ARG A 41 2.18 3.48 -2.49
CA ARG A 41 3.01 2.37 -2.05
C ARG A 41 3.24 2.54 -0.55
N TYR A 42 2.50 1.82 0.28
CA TYR A 42 2.57 1.94 1.73
C TYR A 42 3.46 0.85 2.31
N LEU A 43 4.40 1.23 3.19
CA LEU A 43 5.26 0.27 3.89
C LEU A 43 4.39 -0.78 4.61
N ARG A 44 4.76 -2.07 4.59
CA ARG A 44 3.91 -3.18 5.09
C ARG A 44 3.41 -3.02 6.53
N ILE A 45 4.16 -2.26 7.35
CA ILE A 45 3.86 -2.02 8.77
C ILE A 45 2.88 -0.86 8.99
N SER A 46 2.51 -0.16 7.92
CA SER A 46 1.58 0.97 7.98
C SER A 46 0.17 0.47 8.30
N LYS A 47 -0.59 1.30 9.02
CA LYS A 47 -2.00 0.99 9.34
C LYS A 47 -2.85 1.02 8.08
N LEU A 48 -3.41 -0.13 7.70
CA LEU A 48 -4.17 -0.31 6.47
C LEU A 48 -5.36 0.65 6.36
N CYS A 49 -6.15 0.82 7.42
CA CYS A 49 -7.33 1.70 7.42
C CYS A 49 -6.96 3.16 7.16
N THR A 50 -5.90 3.64 7.81
CA THR A 50 -5.47 5.03 7.70
C THR A 50 -4.75 5.28 6.39
N ALA A 51 -4.01 4.29 5.88
CA ALA A 51 -3.48 4.29 4.52
C ALA A 51 -4.60 4.30 3.47
N ALA A 52 -5.71 3.58 3.71
CA ALA A 52 -6.86 3.57 2.82
C ALA A 52 -7.58 4.92 2.79
N LEU A 53 -7.72 5.58 3.94
CA LEU A 53 -8.20 6.96 4.03
C LEU A 53 -7.25 7.91 3.27
N HIS A 54 -5.94 7.80 3.50
CA HIS A 54 -4.93 8.58 2.78
C HIS A 54 -5.02 8.39 1.26
N ALA A 55 -5.18 7.14 0.81
CA ALA A 55 -5.35 6.81 -0.61
C ALA A 55 -6.71 7.26 -1.19
N GLY A 56 -7.67 7.63 -0.36
CA GLY A 56 -9.02 8.03 -0.79
C GLY A 56 -9.85 6.87 -1.32
N VAL A 57 -9.46 5.62 -1.03
CA VAL A 57 -10.22 4.42 -1.43
C VAL A 57 -11.36 4.11 -0.46
N VAL A 58 -11.34 4.73 0.72
CA VAL A 58 -12.39 4.64 1.73
C VAL A 58 -12.58 6.00 2.41
N THR A 59 -13.75 6.23 3.00
CA THR A 59 -14.01 7.44 3.81
C THR A 59 -14.07 7.08 5.30
N LEU A 60 -14.29 8.08 6.17
CA LEU A 60 -14.54 7.84 7.59
C LEU A 60 -15.78 7.00 7.85
N ALA A 61 -16.68 6.82 6.88
CA ALA A 61 -17.81 5.90 7.00
C ALA A 61 -17.39 4.43 6.89
N GLY A 62 -16.17 4.14 6.42
CA GLY A 62 -15.76 2.79 6.11
C GLY A 62 -16.10 2.36 4.69
N GLY A 63 -15.93 1.07 4.42
CA GLY A 63 -16.16 0.46 3.12
C GLY A 63 -15.25 -0.72 2.84
N ASN A 64 -15.48 -1.35 1.70
CA ASN A 64 -14.64 -2.45 1.21
C ASN A 64 -13.42 -1.87 0.51
N ILE A 65 -12.25 -2.42 0.86
CA ILE A 65 -11.00 -2.13 0.18
C ILE A 65 -10.40 -3.42 -0.35
N THR A 66 -9.63 -3.30 -1.43
CA THR A 66 -8.81 -4.39 -1.96
C THR A 66 -7.35 -3.93 -1.90
N ALA A 67 -6.50 -4.70 -1.23
CA ALA A 67 -5.08 -4.40 -1.12
C ALA A 67 -4.24 -5.56 -1.65
N GLU A 68 -3.23 -5.23 -2.46
CA GLU A 68 -2.19 -6.16 -2.92
C GLU A 68 -0.93 -5.97 -2.08
N PHE A 69 -0.38 -7.07 -1.58
CA PHE A 69 0.85 -7.07 -0.79
C PHE A 69 2.04 -7.50 -1.64
N HIS A 70 3.17 -6.82 -1.50
CA HIS A 70 4.39 -7.07 -2.25
C HIS A 70 5.60 -7.23 -1.34
N ILE A 71 6.51 -8.11 -1.74
CA ILE A 71 7.83 -8.24 -1.10
C ILE A 71 8.66 -7.01 -1.46
N GLY A 72 9.40 -6.49 -0.47
CA GLY A 72 10.30 -5.36 -0.68
C GLY A 72 11.53 -5.78 -1.45
N THR A 73 12.00 -4.90 -2.32
CA THR A 73 13.29 -5.06 -3.00
C THR A 73 14.31 -4.11 -2.42
N LYS A 74 15.61 -4.44 -2.56
CA LYS A 74 16.68 -3.57 -2.07
C LYS A 74 16.58 -2.18 -2.70
N GLY A 75 16.57 -1.13 -1.88
CA GLY A 75 16.48 0.26 -2.33
C GLY A 75 15.05 0.78 -2.48
N ASP A 76 14.07 0.10 -1.89
CA ASP A 76 12.69 0.57 -1.89
C ASP A 76 12.53 1.87 -1.10
N LYS A 77 11.84 2.82 -1.72
CA LYS A 77 11.48 4.10 -1.11
C LYS A 77 9.98 4.24 -0.99
N TYR A 78 9.55 4.79 0.13
CA TYR A 78 8.16 5.09 0.43
C TYR A 78 8.09 6.59 0.70
N LEU A 79 7.54 7.37 -0.23
CA LEU A 79 7.48 8.82 -0.10
C LEU A 79 6.25 9.24 0.68
N GLY A 80 6.44 9.99 1.76
CA GLY A 80 5.35 10.57 2.54
C GLY A 80 4.65 11.71 1.79
N SER A 81 3.36 11.89 2.02
CA SER A 81 2.60 13.05 1.55
C SER A 81 1.42 13.35 2.47
N ASN A 82 0.65 14.39 2.14
CA ASN A 82 -0.60 14.69 2.81
C ASN A 82 -1.74 14.59 1.79
N ARG A 83 -2.67 13.66 1.99
CA ARG A 83 -3.85 13.45 1.15
C ARG A 83 -5.06 13.10 2.01
N ASN A 84 -6.23 13.57 1.62
CA ASN A 84 -7.50 13.26 2.28
C ASN A 84 -7.48 13.53 3.80
N GLY A 85 -6.76 14.57 4.24
CA GLY A 85 -6.63 14.95 5.65
C GLY A 85 -5.74 14.02 6.49
N VAL A 86 -4.98 13.12 5.87
CA VAL A 86 -4.04 12.21 6.52
C VAL A 86 -2.62 12.54 6.05
N ALA A 87 -1.68 12.66 6.99
CA ALA A 87 -0.26 12.79 6.68
C ALA A 87 0.45 11.44 6.78
N THR A 88 1.35 11.17 5.85
CA THR A 88 2.25 10.00 5.84
C THR A 88 3.70 10.46 5.80
N TRP A 89 4.59 9.56 6.20
CA TRP A 89 6.03 9.82 6.34
C TRP A 89 6.83 9.12 5.26
N SER A 90 7.99 9.69 4.96
CA SER A 90 8.96 9.03 4.09
C SER A 90 9.74 7.96 4.85
N TRP A 91 10.03 6.84 4.19
CA TRP A 91 10.88 5.78 4.73
C TRP A 91 11.67 5.11 3.60
N GLU A 92 12.90 4.71 3.89
CA GLU A 92 13.83 4.10 2.92
C GLU A 92 14.39 2.79 3.48
N ARG A 93 13.55 1.75 3.57
CA ARG A 93 13.98 0.42 4.05
C ARG A 93 13.16 -0.70 3.44
N ASP A 94 13.82 -1.78 3.09
CA ASP A 94 13.25 -2.85 2.25
C ASP A 94 12.43 -3.85 3.07
N TRP A 95 11.24 -3.44 3.54
CA TRP A 95 10.33 -4.32 4.31
C TRP A 95 9.09 -4.75 3.52
N GLY A 96 9.00 -4.38 2.25
CA GLY A 96 7.82 -4.65 1.44
C GLY A 96 6.67 -3.72 1.75
N TYR A 97 5.61 -3.85 0.97
CA TYR A 97 4.61 -2.83 0.87
C TYR A 97 3.26 -3.36 0.45
N PHE A 98 2.24 -2.54 0.57
CA PHE A 98 0.95 -2.79 -0.03
C PHE A 98 0.48 -1.60 -0.85
N VAL A 99 -0.36 -1.88 -1.84
CA VAL A 99 -1.04 -0.90 -2.69
C VAL A 99 -2.53 -1.20 -2.67
N PHE A 100 -3.36 -0.19 -2.86
CA PHE A 100 -4.79 -0.41 -3.05
C PHE A 100 -5.11 -0.56 -4.54
N VAL A 101 -5.93 -1.55 -4.86
CA VAL A 101 -6.40 -1.81 -6.22
C VAL A 101 -7.93 -1.72 -6.27
N ARG A 102 -8.47 -1.38 -7.44
CA ARG A 102 -9.92 -1.33 -7.71
C ARG A 102 -10.34 -2.57 -8.47
#